data_AF-A0A535P4U5-F1
#
_entry.id   AF-A0A535P4U5-F1
#
_cell.length_a   1.000
_cell.length_b   1.000
_cell.length_c   1.000
_cell.angle_alpha   90.00
_cell.angle_beta   90.00
_cell.angle_gamma   90.00
#
_symmetry.space_group_name_H-M   'P 1'
#
loop_
_entity.id
_entity.type
_entity.pdbx_description
1 polymer ?
#
loop_
_entity_poly.entity_id
_entity_poly.type
_entity_poly.pdbx_seq_one_letter_code
_entity_poly.pdbx_strand_id
1 'polypeptide(L)' 'LWRESGRYDQIGPEMARFRDRGGRDMVIAMTHEEVVADLLRDIVRSYRQLPVMVYHFQTKFRDEPRSRGGLIR' A
#
# COMPACT_ATOMS: atom_id res chain seq x y z
N LEU A 1 -8.44 4.13 -4.26
CA LEU A 1 -6.99 4.11 -3.95
C LEU A 1 -6.15 3.28 -4.93
N TRP A 2 -5.92 1.97 -4.75
CA TRP A 2 -5.01 1.19 -5.63
C TRP A 2 -5.39 1.17 -7.12
N ARG A 3 -6.68 1.32 -7.45
CA ARG A 3 -7.13 1.47 -8.84
C ARG A 3 -6.77 2.83 -9.45
N GLU A 4 -6.67 3.89 -8.64
CA GLU A 4 -6.28 5.23 -9.11
C GLU A 4 -4.81 5.27 -9.53
N SER A 5 -3.94 4.51 -8.85
CA SER A 5 -2.55 4.33 -9.28
C SER A 5 -2.39 3.29 -10.41
N GLY A 6 -3.45 2.56 -10.76
CA GLY A 6 -3.40 1.42 -11.68
C GLY A 6 -2.71 0.17 -11.12
N ARG A 7 -2.12 0.24 -9.92
CA ARG A 7 -1.37 -0.87 -9.32
C ARG A 7 -2.26 -2.01 -8.86
N TYR A 8 -3.56 -1.77 -8.68
CA TYR A 8 -4.52 -2.82 -8.41
C TYR A 8 -4.54 -3.90 -9.51
N ASP A 9 -4.42 -3.52 -10.79
CA ASP A 9 -4.47 -4.47 -11.91
C ASP A 9 -3.07 -4.86 -12.42
N GLN A 10 -2.09 -3.97 -12.28
CA GLN A 10 -0.72 -4.22 -12.74
C GLN A 10 0.06 -5.19 -11.86
N ILE A 11 -0.18 -5.17 -10.54
CA ILE A 11 0.48 -6.10 -9.64
C ILE A 11 -0.19 -7.46 -9.81
N GLY A 12 0.61 -8.50 -9.97
CA GLY A 12 0.13 -9.85 -10.18
C GLY A 12 -0.35 -10.53 -8.88
N PRO A 13 -0.15 -11.85 -8.74
CA PRO A 13 -0.66 -12.63 -7.62
C PRO A 13 -0.02 -12.27 -6.27
N GLU A 14 1.09 -11.55 -6.27
CA GLU A 14 1.80 -11.14 -5.04
C GLU A 14 0.98 -10.18 -4.16
N MET A 15 -0.02 -9.50 -4.73
CA MET A 15 -0.92 -8.63 -4.00
C MET A 15 -2.06 -9.45 -3.40
N ALA A 16 -2.08 -9.56 -2.08
CA ALA A 16 -3.20 -10.16 -1.37
C ALA A 16 -4.47 -9.32 -1.50
N ARG A 17 -5.43 -9.85 -2.26
CA ARG A 17 -6.77 -9.27 -2.46
C ARG A 17 -7.79 -10.15 -1.77
N PHE A 18 -8.72 -9.54 -1.05
CA PHE A 18 -9.82 -10.24 -0.42
C PHE A 18 -11.07 -9.37 -0.44
N ARG A 19 -12.22 -9.99 -0.21
CA ARG A 19 -13.50 -9.30 -0.11
C ARG A 19 -13.94 -9.29 1.35
N ASP A 20 -14.29 -8.12 1.88
CA ASP A 20 -14.82 -8.04 3.23
C ASP A 20 -16.25 -8.60 3.31
N ARG A 21 -16.79 -8.70 4.53
CA ARG A 21 -18.18 -9.17 4.75
C ARG A 21 -19.23 -8.27 4.09
N GLY A 22 -18.89 -7.02 3.81
CA GLY A 22 -19.74 -6.05 3.13
C GLY A 22 -19.60 -6.06 1.61
N GLY A 23 -18.83 -7.00 1.05
CA GLY A 23 -18.64 -7.11 -0.38
C GLY A 23 -17.69 -6.07 -0.99
N ARG A 24 -16.83 -5.42 -0.19
CA ARG A 24 -15.85 -4.45 -0.67
C ARG A 24 -14.53 -5.13 -1.01
N ASP A 25 -13.91 -4.67 -2.08
CA ASP A 25 -12.57 -5.12 -2.48
C ASP A 25 -11.53 -4.52 -1.55
N MET A 26 -10.81 -5.38 -0.85
CA MET A 26 -9.77 -5.02 0.11
C MET A 26 -8.43 -5.58 -0.33
N VAL A 27 -7.36 -4.92 0.09
CA VAL A 27 -5.97 -5.29 -0.20
C VAL A 27 -5.17 -5.27 1.09
N ILE A 28 -4.38 -6.31 1.34
CA ILE A 28 -3.32 -6.23 2.36
C ILE A 28 -2.12 -5.56 1.72
N ALA A 29 -1.80 -4.36 2.20
CA ALA A 29 -0.81 -3.49 1.58
C ALA A 29 0.60 -4.08 1.65
N MET A 30 1.20 -4.32 0.48
CA MET A 30 2.61 -4.72 0.37
C MET A 30 3.57 -3.54 0.54
N THR A 31 3.06 -2.33 0.32
CA THR A 31 3.72 -1.02 0.46
C THR A 31 2.64 0.05 0.57
N HIS A 32 3.00 1.30 0.91
CA HIS A 32 2.06 2.37 1.29
C HIS A 32 2.24 3.68 0.50
N GLU A 33 2.79 3.65 -0.73
CA GLU A 33 2.98 4.90 -1.49
C GLU A 33 1.65 5.61 -1.76
N GLU A 34 0.62 4.86 -2.18
CA GLU A 34 -0.71 5.43 -2.44
C GLU A 34 -1.37 5.98 -1.18
N VAL A 35 -1.24 5.27 -0.06
CA VAL A 35 -1.84 5.67 1.22
C VAL A 35 -1.18 6.96 1.73
N VAL A 36 0.14 7.06 1.65
CA VAL A 36 0.87 8.27 2.05
C VAL A 36 0.58 9.43 1.09
N ALA A 37 0.51 9.18 -0.22
CA ALA A 37 0.17 10.20 -1.20
C ALA A 37 -1.26 10.74 -0.99
N ASP A 38 -2.22 9.88 -0.70
CA ASP A 38 -3.60 10.26 -0.37
C ASP A 38 -3.68 11.08 0.93
N LEU A 39 -2.96 10.64 1.97
CA LEU A 39 -2.85 11.38 3.22
C LEU A 39 -2.26 12.78 3.02
N LEU A 40 -1.14 12.88 2.29
CA LEU A 40 -0.47 14.16 2.05
C LEU A 40 -1.28 15.08 1.13
N ARG A 41 -2.07 14.52 0.19
CA ARG A 41 -2.99 15.29 -0.65
C ARG A 41 -3.98 16.09 0.20
N ASP A 42 -4.40 15.55 1.34
CA ASP A 42 -5.36 16.21 2.22
C ASP A 42 -4.73 17.17 3.23
N ILE A 43 -3.54 16.86 3.71
CA ILE A 43 -2.85 17.61 4.76
C ILE A 43 -2.02 18.77 4.20
N VAL A 44 -1.30 18.56 3.09
CA VAL A 44 -0.38 19.55 2.51
C VAL A 44 -1.15 20.40 1.51
N ARG A 45 -1.48 21.63 1.91
CA ARG A 45 -2.23 22.61 1.09
C ARG A 45 -1.37 23.79 0.63
N SER A 46 -0.17 23.95 1.19
CA SER A 46 0.74 25.05 0.88
C SER A 46 2.19 24.58 0.80
N TYR A 47 2.95 25.18 -0.12
CA TYR A 47 4.40 24.94 -0.26
C TYR A 47 5.17 25.20 1.04
N ARG A 48 4.66 26.07 1.93
CA ARG A 48 5.28 26.39 3.23
C ARG A 48 5.28 25.22 4.21
N GLN A 49 4.43 24.23 3.99
CA GLN A 49 4.39 23.01 4.82
C GLN A 49 5.48 22.02 4.41
N LEU A 50 6.22 22.26 3.32
CA LEU A 50 7.29 21.39 2.83
C LEU A 50 8.68 21.97 3.20
N PRO A 51 9.69 21.12 3.42
CA PRO A 51 9.72 19.66 3.23
C PRO A 51 9.12 18.86 4.41
N VAL A 52 8.58 17.68 4.11
CA VAL A 52 8.07 16.72 5.12
C VAL A 52 8.61 15.33 4.82
N MET A 53 8.93 14.58 5.88
CA MET A 53 9.28 13.17 5.82
C MET A 53 8.26 12.36 6.62
N VAL A 54 7.63 11.39 5.99
CA VAL A 54 6.66 10.47 6.63
C VAL A 54 7.26 9.07 6.63
N TYR A 55 7.23 8.41 7.78
CA TYR A 55 7.67 7.01 7.92
C TYR A 55 6.77 6.27 8.90
N HIS A 56 6.74 4.94 8.81
CA HIS A 56 6.00 4.10 9.74
C HIS A 56 6.66 2.73 9.92
N PHE A 57 6.40 2.08 11.05
CA PHE A 57 6.70 0.67 11.27
C PHE A 57 5.40 -0.11 11.31
N GLN A 58 5.15 -0.92 10.28
CA GLN A 58 3.91 -1.69 10.14
C GLN A 58 4.19 -2.97 9.35
N THR A 59 3.53 -4.07 9.73
CA THR A 59 3.69 -5.38 9.09
C THR A 59 3.13 -5.38 7.66
N LYS A 60 4.00 -5.63 6.68
CA LYS A 60 3.63 -5.74 5.28
C LYS A 60 3.35 -7.19 4.92
N PHE A 61 2.54 -7.41 3.89
CA PHE A 61 2.28 -8.74 3.35
C PHE A 61 2.57 -8.79 1.85
N ARG A 62 3.23 -9.86 1.42
CA ARG A 62 3.46 -10.20 0.01
C ARG A 62 3.22 -11.69 -0.14
N ASP A 63 2.37 -12.06 -1.09
CA ASP A 63 2.14 -13.48 -1.41
C ASP A 63 3.27 -13.97 -2.32
N GLU A 64 4.44 -14.24 -1.72
CA GLU A 64 5.61 -14.72 -2.45
C GLU A 64 5.38 -16.18 -2.88
N PRO A 65 5.50 -16.51 -4.18
CA PRO A 65 5.29 -17.89 -4.68
C PRO A 65 6.15 -18.95 -3.99
N ARG A 66 7.31 -18.55 -3.43
CA ARG A 66 8.21 -19.44 -2.70
C ARG A 66 8.99 -18.69 -1.61
N SER A 67 8.45 -18.63 -0.40
CA SER A 67 9.16 -18.13 0.78
C SER A 67 10.40 -18.99 1.09
N ARG A 68 11.57 -18.36 1.27
CA ARG A 68 12.85 -19.02 1.50
C ARG A 68 13.78 -18.12 2.31
N GLY A 69 14.46 -18.69 3.31
CA GLY A 69 15.46 -17.94 4.08
C GLY A 69 14.87 -17.13 5.24
N GLY A 70 13.68 -17.52 5.72
CA GLY A 70 13.10 -16.99 6.95
C GLY A 70 12.79 -15.49 6.84
N LEU A 71 13.46 -14.68 7.67
CA LEU A 71 13.22 -13.23 7.71
C LEU A 71 13.68 -12.49 6.45
N ILE A 72 14.47 -13.13 5.58
CA ILE A 72 15.01 -12.50 4.39
C ILE A 72 13.98 -12.50 3.24
N ARG A 73 13.19 -13.58 3.08
CA ARG A 73 12.25 -13.74 1.95
C ARG A 73 11.14 -14.76 2.20
#